data_AF-A0A0N5AP66-F1
#
_entry.id   AF-A0A0N5AP66-F1
#
_cell.length_a   1.000
_cell.length_b   1.000
_cell.length_c   1.000
_cell.angle_alpha   90.00
_cell.angle_beta   90.00
_cell.angle_gamma   90.00
#
_symmetry.space_group_name_H-M   'P 1'
#
loop_
_entity.id
_entity.type
_entity.pdbx_description
1 polymer ?
#
loop_
_entity_poly.entity_id
_entity_poly.type
_entity_poly.pdbx_seq_one_letter_code
_entity_poly.pdbx_strand_id
1 'polypeptide(L)'
;MNAIKGDLSFDPYGVLGLSNDCTDVQIVKAFRKAALKWHPDKNPDRKKLSEEMFLKISQAFELLSDPAAKAAYDRLQAAKTAKAAYIQRRQQTCSAQKVRLLEELERREAEAAKNQDATKVAKRNLEKEIQRLREEGSRLLQKEREKLEKQIHENFKNFVEKPCCSTGVMEPARLKVKWKCADASARLSEEDILRLFEKYGKISMVVMSPSGKSNAIIEFKKEADAV
;
A
#
# COMPACT_ATOMS: atom_id res chain seq x y z
N MET A 1 53.92 50.86 -14.01
CA MET A 1 52.59 50.33 -13.71
C MET A 1 51.67 50.63 -14.89
N ASN A 2 51.34 49.63 -15.71
CA ASN A 2 50.14 49.67 -16.54
C ASN A 2 49.33 48.45 -16.16
N ALA A 3 48.38 48.64 -15.24
CA ALA A 3 47.42 47.61 -14.90
C ALA A 3 46.45 47.53 -16.08
N ILE A 4 46.58 46.50 -16.91
CA ILE A 4 45.53 46.09 -17.85
C ILE A 4 44.34 45.61 -16.99
N LYS A 5 43.57 46.58 -16.50
CA LYS A 5 42.30 46.38 -15.80
C LYS A 5 41.26 46.15 -16.89
N GLY A 6 40.90 44.91 -17.12
CA GLY A 6 39.76 44.61 -17.98
C GLY A 6 39.66 43.12 -18.21
N ASP A 7 38.54 42.54 -17.80
CA ASP A 7 38.05 41.30 -18.39
C ASP A 7 38.02 41.51 -19.91
N LEU A 8 38.98 40.92 -20.63
CA LEU A 8 39.00 41.05 -22.09
C LEU A 8 37.73 40.38 -22.60
N SER A 9 36.81 41.19 -23.13
CA SER A 9 35.55 40.71 -23.71
C SER A 9 35.75 39.88 -24.98
N PHE A 10 36.99 39.74 -25.47
CA PHE A 10 37.35 39.02 -26.66
C PHE A 10 38.56 38.11 -26.42
N ASP A 11 38.73 37.11 -27.29
CA ASP A 11 39.87 36.21 -27.30
C ASP A 11 41.07 36.86 -28.03
N PRO A 12 42.20 37.15 -27.34
CA PRO A 12 43.41 37.72 -27.92
C PRO A 12 44.01 36.85 -29.02
N TYR A 13 44.02 35.52 -28.83
CA TYR A 13 44.56 34.58 -29.79
C TYR A 13 43.67 34.53 -31.03
N GLY A 14 42.34 34.45 -30.85
CA GLY A 14 41.36 34.51 -31.92
C GLY A 14 41.41 35.81 -32.75
N VAL A 15 41.61 36.97 -32.12
CA VAL A 15 41.71 38.26 -32.84
C VAL A 15 42.95 38.33 -33.73
N LEU A 16 44.07 37.75 -33.31
CA LEU A 16 45.28 37.66 -34.13
C LEU A 16 45.28 36.44 -35.08
N GLY A 17 44.33 35.52 -34.92
CA GLY A 17 44.25 34.27 -35.69
C GLY A 17 45.37 33.29 -35.35
N LEU A 18 45.74 33.21 -34.07
CA LEU A 18 46.81 32.36 -33.56
C LEU A 18 46.25 31.21 -32.72
N SER A 19 47.04 30.14 -32.59
CA SER A 19 46.80 29.08 -31.61
C SER A 19 47.36 29.50 -30.24
N ASN A 20 46.86 28.91 -29.16
CA ASN A 20 47.38 29.10 -27.80
C ASN A 20 48.86 28.71 -27.66
N ASP A 21 49.35 27.83 -28.54
CA ASP A 21 50.75 27.35 -28.58
C ASP A 21 51.67 28.23 -29.44
N CYS A 22 51.23 29.43 -29.83
CA CYS A 22 52.03 30.32 -30.68
C CYS A 22 53.29 30.84 -29.98
N THR A 23 54.33 31.10 -30.79
CA THR A 23 55.58 31.72 -30.34
C THR A 23 55.54 33.25 -30.42
N ASP A 24 56.36 33.94 -29.65
CA ASP A 24 56.44 35.41 -29.64
C ASP A 24 56.69 36.00 -31.05
N VAL A 25 57.49 35.29 -31.86
CA VAL A 25 57.75 35.67 -33.27
C VAL A 25 56.47 35.60 -34.11
N GLN A 26 55.64 34.59 -33.89
CA GLN A 26 54.34 34.45 -34.58
C GLN A 26 53.36 35.54 -34.13
N ILE A 27 53.36 35.91 -32.84
CA ILE A 27 52.54 36.99 -32.29
C ILE A 27 52.86 38.32 -32.98
N VAL A 28 54.15 38.68 -33.06
CA VAL A 28 54.58 39.93 -33.75
C VAL A 28 54.24 39.91 -35.23
N LYS A 29 54.41 38.76 -35.91
CA LYS A 29 54.12 38.62 -37.34
C LYS A 29 52.63 38.72 -37.63
N ALA A 30 51.78 38.11 -36.80
CA ALA A 30 50.33 38.18 -36.90
C ALA A 30 49.81 39.59 -36.61
N PHE A 31 50.34 40.26 -35.59
CA PHE A 31 50.01 41.66 -35.29
C PHE A 31 50.28 42.56 -36.48
N ARG A 32 51.48 42.50 -37.09
CA ARG A 32 51.81 43.32 -38.27
C ARG A 32 50.85 43.07 -39.44
N LYS A 33 50.50 41.80 -39.70
CA LYS A 33 49.56 41.43 -40.76
C LYS A 33 48.14 41.93 -40.47
N ALA A 34 47.67 41.79 -39.24
CA ALA A 34 46.34 42.20 -38.81
C ALA A 34 46.20 43.74 -38.77
N ALA A 35 47.22 44.44 -38.27
CA ALA A 35 47.30 45.89 -38.24
C ALA A 35 47.26 46.50 -39.65
N LEU A 36 47.99 45.93 -40.61
CA LEU A 36 47.94 46.37 -42.02
C LEU A 36 46.58 46.12 -42.67
N LYS A 37 45.92 45.01 -42.33
CA LYS A 37 44.59 44.66 -42.84
C LYS A 37 43.51 45.62 -42.35
N TRP A 38 43.58 46.00 -41.07
CA TRP A 38 42.59 46.84 -40.40
C TRP A 38 43.08 48.27 -40.14
N HIS A 39 44.04 48.76 -40.94
CA HIS A 39 44.49 50.14 -40.83
C HIS A 39 43.41 51.10 -41.38
N PRO A 40 43.06 52.19 -40.67
CA PRO A 40 42.00 53.12 -41.10
C PRO A 40 42.29 53.79 -42.45
N ASP A 41 43.56 53.99 -42.79
CA ASP A 41 43.98 54.55 -44.09
C ASP A 41 43.68 53.64 -45.28
N LYS A 42 43.74 52.30 -45.09
CA LYS A 42 43.46 51.32 -46.14
C LYS A 42 41.99 50.93 -46.24
N ASN A 43 41.17 51.36 -45.27
CA ASN A 43 39.75 51.04 -45.17
C ASN A 43 38.90 52.33 -45.04
N PRO A 44 38.97 53.27 -46.00
CA PRO A 44 38.27 54.55 -45.92
C PRO A 44 36.74 54.40 -45.89
N ASP A 45 36.20 53.33 -46.47
CA ASP A 45 34.75 53.05 -46.51
C ASP A 45 34.21 52.44 -45.21
N ARG A 46 35.10 51.88 -44.37
CA ARG A 46 34.74 51.13 -43.15
C ARG A 46 35.54 51.58 -41.93
N LYS A 47 35.78 52.90 -41.80
CA LYS A 47 36.63 53.49 -40.75
C LYS A 47 36.29 53.00 -39.35
N LYS A 48 35.01 53.06 -38.95
CA LYS A 48 34.56 52.64 -37.60
C LYS A 48 34.93 51.18 -37.27
N LEU A 49 34.62 50.26 -38.18
CA LEU A 49 34.95 48.84 -38.00
C LEU A 49 36.47 48.60 -37.98
N SER A 50 37.20 49.34 -38.82
CA SER A 50 38.65 49.29 -38.87
C SER A 50 39.28 49.75 -37.56
N GLU A 51 38.81 50.87 -37.01
CA GLU A 51 39.26 51.42 -35.72
C GLU A 51 38.98 50.47 -34.56
N GLU A 52 37.77 49.91 -34.46
CA GLU A 52 37.41 48.95 -33.42
C GLU A 52 38.27 47.68 -33.47
N MET A 53 38.47 47.11 -34.67
CA MET A 53 39.31 45.92 -34.85
C MET A 53 40.77 46.24 -34.56
N PHE A 54 41.26 47.39 -35.00
CA PHE A 54 42.63 47.84 -34.73
C PHE A 54 42.89 48.01 -33.22
N LEU A 55 41.91 48.54 -32.48
CA LEU A 55 41.99 48.65 -31.03
C LEU A 55 42.05 47.26 -30.37
N LYS A 56 41.20 46.32 -30.79
CA LYS A 56 41.23 44.93 -30.30
C LYS A 56 42.55 44.23 -30.61
N ILE A 57 43.09 44.43 -31.82
CA ILE A 57 44.39 43.88 -32.25
C ILE A 57 45.53 44.45 -31.41
N SER A 58 45.49 45.75 -31.10
CA SER A 58 46.50 46.42 -30.29
C SER A 58 46.46 45.93 -28.84
N GLN A 59 45.27 45.81 -28.25
CA GLN A 59 45.06 45.25 -26.91
C GLN A 59 45.46 43.76 -26.83
N ALA A 60 45.14 42.97 -27.87
CA ALA A 60 45.56 41.57 -27.96
C ALA A 60 47.10 41.45 -28.00
N PHE A 61 47.76 42.29 -28.80
CA PHE A 61 49.21 42.32 -28.88
C PHE A 61 49.85 42.76 -27.57
N GLU A 62 49.34 43.81 -26.92
CA GLU A 62 49.85 44.28 -25.62
C GLU A 62 49.84 43.15 -24.59
N LEU A 63 48.71 42.44 -24.46
CA LEU A 63 48.58 41.31 -23.55
C LEU A 63 49.50 40.13 -23.91
N LEU A 64 49.58 39.76 -25.18
CA LEU A 64 50.34 38.59 -25.63
C LEU A 64 51.86 38.87 -25.75
N SER A 65 52.26 40.13 -25.84
CA SER A 65 53.66 40.54 -25.95
C SER A 65 54.42 40.51 -24.62
N ASP A 66 53.72 40.67 -23.48
CA ASP A 66 54.31 40.54 -22.15
C ASP A 66 54.16 39.08 -21.66
N PRO A 67 55.27 38.35 -21.44
CA PRO A 67 55.22 36.98 -20.92
C PRO A 67 54.45 36.84 -19.61
N ALA A 68 54.52 37.84 -18.72
CA ALA A 68 53.82 37.80 -17.43
C ALA A 68 52.31 37.94 -17.62
N ALA A 69 51.87 38.89 -18.46
CA ALA A 69 50.47 39.10 -18.77
C ALA A 69 49.87 37.91 -19.55
N LYS A 70 50.60 37.37 -20.53
CA LYS A 70 50.24 36.15 -21.27
C LYS A 70 50.05 34.96 -20.33
N ALA A 71 51.02 34.71 -19.45
CA ALA A 71 50.94 33.61 -18.49
C ALA A 71 49.75 33.76 -17.52
N ALA A 72 49.44 34.98 -17.08
CA ALA A 72 48.27 35.24 -16.23
C ALA A 72 46.96 34.97 -16.97
N TYR A 73 46.85 35.38 -18.24
CA TYR A 73 45.69 35.09 -19.09
C TYR A 73 45.52 33.58 -19.32
N ASP A 74 46.59 32.88 -19.69
CA ASP A 74 46.59 31.44 -19.95
C ASP A 74 46.14 30.66 -18.69
N ARG A 75 46.63 31.04 -17.51
CA ARG A 75 46.19 30.46 -16.21
C ARG A 75 44.72 30.71 -15.94
N LEU A 76 44.21 31.91 -16.21
CA LEU A 76 42.80 32.24 -16.02
C LEU A 76 41.91 31.39 -16.94
N GLN A 77 42.30 31.23 -18.21
CA GLN A 77 41.57 30.39 -19.16
C GLN A 77 41.60 28.90 -18.77
N ALA A 78 42.75 28.40 -18.33
CA ALA A 78 42.87 27.04 -17.80
C ALA A 78 41.97 26.83 -16.57
N ALA A 79 41.90 27.80 -15.66
CA ALA A 79 41.02 27.73 -14.49
C ALA A 79 39.52 27.77 -14.88
N LYS A 80 39.14 28.62 -15.85
CA LYS A 80 37.76 28.71 -16.36
C LYS A 80 37.32 27.38 -17.01
N THR A 81 38.15 26.80 -17.86
CA THR A 81 37.88 25.52 -18.54
C THR A 81 37.82 24.36 -17.56
N ALA A 82 38.76 24.28 -16.61
CA ALA A 82 38.75 23.26 -15.54
C ALA A 82 37.48 23.35 -14.68
N LYS A 83 37.05 24.56 -14.30
CA LYS A 83 35.81 24.78 -13.55
C LYS A 83 34.57 24.32 -14.34
N ALA A 84 34.50 24.66 -15.62
CA ALA A 84 33.40 24.22 -16.49
C ALA A 84 33.34 22.69 -16.60
N ALA A 85 34.47 22.03 -16.82
CA ALA A 85 34.56 20.57 -16.87
C ALA A 85 34.15 19.91 -15.54
N TYR A 86 34.55 20.47 -14.40
CA TYR A 86 34.13 20.00 -13.08
C TYR A 86 32.60 20.08 -12.89
N ILE A 87 32.00 21.23 -13.23
CA ILE A 87 30.55 21.44 -13.10
C ILE A 87 29.80 20.45 -14.01
N GLN A 88 30.24 20.27 -15.25
CA GLN A 88 29.63 19.33 -16.19
C GLN A 88 29.70 17.89 -15.68
N ARG A 89 30.86 17.44 -15.20
CA ARG A 89 31.04 16.08 -14.65
C ARG A 89 30.16 15.85 -13.42
N ARG A 90 30.04 16.85 -12.54
CA ARG A 90 29.15 16.79 -11.38
C ARG A 90 27.67 16.72 -11.78
N GLN A 91 27.26 17.47 -12.81
CA GLN A 91 25.90 17.41 -13.33
C GLN A 91 25.59 16.04 -13.95
N GLN A 92 26.51 15.46 -14.71
CA GLN A 92 26.35 14.13 -15.33
C GLN A 92 26.27 12.99 -14.31
N THR A 93 27.10 13.04 -13.26
CA THR A 93 27.09 12.03 -12.20
C THR A 93 25.82 12.12 -11.34
N CYS A 94 25.41 13.34 -10.98
CA CYS A 94 24.17 13.57 -10.25
C CYS A 94 22.93 13.21 -11.10
N SER A 95 22.93 13.52 -12.39
CA SER A 95 21.80 13.19 -13.28
C SER A 95 21.67 11.68 -13.48
N ALA A 96 22.76 10.94 -13.68
CA ALA A 96 22.71 9.49 -13.83
C ALA A 96 22.22 8.79 -12.55
N GLN A 97 22.73 9.19 -11.38
CA GLN A 97 22.27 8.64 -10.11
C GLN A 97 20.81 9.00 -9.84
N LYS A 98 20.41 10.25 -10.12
CA LYS A 98 19.02 10.70 -9.95
C LYS A 98 18.06 9.93 -10.85
N VAL A 99 18.39 9.73 -12.12
CA VAL A 99 17.55 8.97 -13.07
C VAL A 99 17.38 7.53 -12.60
N ARG A 100 18.47 6.85 -12.21
CA ARG A 100 18.39 5.49 -11.68
C ARG A 100 17.50 5.38 -10.43
N LEU A 101 17.62 6.33 -9.51
CA LEU A 101 16.80 6.35 -8.30
C LEU A 101 15.31 6.60 -8.63
N LEU A 102 15.02 7.48 -9.58
CA LEU A 102 13.65 7.74 -10.02
C LEU A 102 13.03 6.51 -10.70
N GLU A 103 13.77 5.85 -11.61
CA GLU A 103 13.31 4.62 -12.27
C GLU A 103 13.06 3.48 -11.26
N GLU A 104 13.94 3.34 -10.25
CA GLU A 104 13.75 2.37 -9.17
C GLU A 104 12.53 2.70 -8.30
N LEU A 105 12.30 3.98 -7.98
CA LEU A 105 11.11 4.42 -7.24
C LEU A 105 9.83 4.13 -8.02
N GLU A 106 9.77 4.51 -9.30
CA GLU A 106 8.62 4.29 -10.17
C GLU A 106 8.32 2.79 -10.30
N ARG A 107 9.35 1.95 -10.45
CA ARG A 107 9.19 0.49 -10.48
C ARG A 107 8.55 -0.03 -9.20
N ARG A 108 9.04 0.40 -8.03
CA ARG A 108 8.49 -0.02 -6.73
C ARG A 108 7.07 0.44 -6.53
N GLU A 109 6.74 1.67 -6.91
CA GLU A 109 5.37 2.18 -6.85
C GLU A 109 4.43 1.39 -7.77
N ALA A 110 4.86 1.05 -8.98
CA ALA A 110 4.09 0.23 -9.91
C ALA A 110 3.89 -1.20 -9.40
N GLU A 111 4.91 -1.82 -8.80
CA GLU A 111 4.80 -3.15 -8.18
C GLU A 111 3.88 -3.13 -6.96
N ALA A 112 3.99 -2.10 -6.11
CA ALA A 112 3.10 -1.92 -4.96
C ALA A 112 1.63 -1.74 -5.39
N ALA A 113 1.40 -0.96 -6.45
CA ALA A 113 0.07 -0.80 -7.04
C ALA A 113 -0.49 -2.13 -7.57
N LYS A 114 0.31 -2.89 -8.33
CA LYS A 114 -0.08 -4.24 -8.81
C LYS A 114 -0.41 -5.19 -7.66
N ASN A 115 0.39 -5.18 -6.60
CA ASN A 115 0.15 -6.02 -5.42
C ASN A 115 -1.13 -5.61 -4.68
N GLN A 116 -1.42 -4.32 -4.56
CA GLN A 116 -2.68 -3.84 -4.02
C GLN A 116 -3.89 -4.28 -4.87
N ASP A 117 -3.77 -4.24 -6.19
CA ASP A 117 -4.86 -4.66 -7.06
C ASP A 117 -5.07 -6.18 -7.00
N ALA A 118 -3.99 -6.96 -6.99
CA ALA A 118 -4.05 -8.41 -6.81
C ALA A 118 -4.72 -8.79 -5.48
N THR A 119 -4.38 -8.10 -4.38
CA THR A 119 -4.99 -8.35 -3.07
C THR A 119 -6.47 -7.95 -3.02
N LYS A 120 -6.86 -6.82 -3.64
CA LYS A 120 -8.28 -6.43 -3.77
C LYS A 120 -9.08 -7.46 -4.56
N VAL A 121 -8.53 -7.95 -5.68
CA VAL A 121 -9.17 -8.98 -6.50
C VAL A 121 -9.32 -10.28 -5.72
N ALA A 122 -8.26 -10.72 -5.02
CA ALA A 122 -8.30 -11.90 -4.17
C ALA A 122 -9.36 -11.77 -3.07
N LYS A 123 -9.44 -10.61 -2.40
CA LYS A 123 -10.46 -10.32 -1.38
C LYS A 123 -11.87 -10.41 -1.96
N ARG A 124 -12.12 -9.79 -3.12
CA ARG A 124 -13.43 -9.83 -3.78
C ARG A 124 -13.83 -11.26 -4.17
N ASN A 125 -12.88 -12.07 -4.63
CA ASN A 125 -13.14 -13.46 -4.98
C ASN A 125 -13.47 -14.30 -3.74
N LEU A 126 -12.72 -14.09 -2.65
CA LEU A 126 -13.00 -14.75 -1.37
C LEU A 126 -14.37 -14.36 -0.81
N GLU A 127 -14.74 -13.08 -0.87
CA GLU A 127 -16.06 -12.60 -0.43
C GLU A 127 -17.20 -13.27 -1.19
N LYS A 128 -17.06 -13.42 -2.52
CA LYS A 128 -18.04 -14.15 -3.34
C LYS A 128 -18.16 -15.61 -2.93
N GLU A 129 -17.04 -16.28 -2.67
CA GLU A 129 -17.04 -17.69 -2.26
C GLU A 129 -17.67 -17.86 -0.87
N ILE A 130 -17.36 -16.97 0.07
CA ILE A 130 -18.01 -16.95 1.40
C ILE A 130 -19.52 -16.78 1.24
N GLN A 131 -19.96 -15.85 0.38
CA GLN A 131 -21.38 -15.61 0.15
C GLN A 131 -22.07 -16.84 -0.42
N ARG A 132 -21.46 -17.47 -1.43
CA ARG A 132 -21.95 -18.71 -2.03
C ARG A 132 -22.09 -19.83 -0.99
N LEU A 133 -21.06 -20.06 -0.17
CA LEU A 133 -21.09 -21.09 0.88
C LEU A 133 -22.17 -20.83 1.92
N ARG A 134 -22.41 -19.56 2.28
CA ARG A 134 -23.51 -19.17 3.18
C ARG A 134 -24.88 -19.49 2.60
N GLU A 135 -25.08 -19.20 1.32
CA GLU A 135 -26.34 -19.49 0.61
C GLU A 135 -26.57 -21.00 0.46
N GLU A 136 -25.54 -21.75 0.07
CA GLU A 136 -25.60 -23.22 -0.03
C GLU A 136 -25.90 -23.85 1.35
N GLY A 137 -25.23 -23.38 2.41
CA GLY A 137 -25.49 -23.83 3.78
C GLY A 137 -26.91 -23.50 4.26
N SER A 138 -27.40 -22.29 4.00
CA SER A 138 -28.77 -21.87 4.33
C SER A 138 -29.82 -22.75 3.64
N ARG A 139 -29.62 -23.01 2.35
CA ARG A 139 -30.51 -23.85 1.54
C ARG A 139 -30.56 -25.29 2.05
N LEU A 140 -29.44 -25.83 2.51
CA LEU A 140 -29.38 -27.17 3.07
C LEU A 140 -30.17 -27.25 4.39
N LEU A 141 -29.94 -26.32 5.31
CA LEU A 141 -30.67 -26.23 6.57
C LEU A 141 -32.18 -26.07 6.36
N GLN A 142 -32.58 -25.29 5.36
CA GLN A 142 -33.99 -25.12 5.02
C GLN A 142 -34.61 -26.42 4.51
N LYS A 143 -33.92 -27.14 3.60
CA LYS A 143 -34.37 -28.47 3.14
C LYS A 143 -34.47 -29.47 4.29
N GLU A 144 -33.53 -29.45 5.23
CA GLU A 144 -33.59 -30.30 6.42
C GLU A 144 -34.77 -29.95 7.33
N ARG A 145 -35.02 -28.66 7.60
CA ARG A 145 -36.20 -28.20 8.34
C ARG A 145 -37.49 -28.65 7.68
N GLU A 146 -37.64 -28.47 6.37
CA GLU A 146 -38.83 -28.89 5.63
C GLU A 146 -39.06 -30.40 5.71
N LYS A 147 -37.99 -31.21 5.65
CA LYS A 147 -38.09 -32.67 5.85
C LYS A 147 -38.54 -33.02 7.27
N LEU A 148 -38.01 -32.32 8.28
CA LEU A 148 -38.39 -32.48 9.67
C LEU A 148 -39.86 -32.10 9.90
N GLU A 149 -40.31 -30.97 9.36
CA GLU A 149 -41.70 -30.54 9.43
C GLU A 149 -42.63 -31.55 8.76
N LYS A 150 -42.26 -32.08 7.59
CA LYS A 150 -43.01 -33.17 6.94
C LYS A 150 -43.05 -34.42 7.80
N GLN A 151 -41.95 -34.84 8.41
CA GLN A 151 -41.94 -35.97 9.33
C GLN A 151 -42.81 -35.72 10.56
N ILE A 152 -42.78 -34.51 11.14
CA ILE A 152 -43.65 -34.13 12.27
C ILE A 152 -45.11 -34.18 11.82
N HIS A 153 -45.43 -33.63 10.64
CA HIS A 153 -46.78 -33.63 10.09
C HIS A 153 -47.29 -35.04 9.80
N GLU A 154 -46.47 -35.90 9.17
CA GLU A 154 -46.79 -37.30 8.90
C GLU A 154 -46.91 -38.13 10.19
N ASN A 155 -46.01 -37.92 11.17
CA ASN A 155 -46.12 -38.57 12.47
C ASN A 155 -47.40 -38.15 13.20
N PHE A 156 -47.77 -36.87 13.14
CA PHE A 156 -49.01 -36.36 13.72
C PHE A 156 -50.23 -36.91 12.99
N LYS A 157 -50.21 -36.96 11.65
CA LYS A 157 -51.28 -37.55 10.84
C LYS A 157 -51.46 -39.04 11.13
N ASN A 158 -50.38 -39.81 11.18
CA ASN A 158 -50.40 -41.22 11.58
C ASN A 158 -50.85 -41.42 13.03
N PHE A 159 -50.65 -40.43 13.91
CA PHE A 159 -51.18 -40.46 15.27
C PHE A 159 -52.70 -40.20 15.29
N VAL A 160 -53.21 -39.31 14.44
CA VAL A 160 -54.64 -38.97 14.33
C VAL A 160 -55.45 -39.99 13.51
N GLU A 161 -54.86 -40.62 12.49
CA GLU A 161 -55.53 -41.58 11.58
C GLU A 161 -55.41 -43.05 12.04
N LYS A 162 -54.69 -43.34 13.13
CA LYS A 162 -54.66 -44.69 13.71
C LYS A 162 -56.05 -45.00 14.29
N PRO A 163 -56.79 -46.01 13.78
CA PRO A 163 -58.07 -46.37 14.35
C PRO A 163 -57.82 -46.90 15.76
N CYS A 164 -58.34 -46.18 16.74
CA CYS A 164 -58.48 -46.64 18.11
C CYS A 164 -59.46 -47.82 18.14
N CYS A 165 -58.96 -49.04 17.90
CA CYS A 165 -59.67 -50.23 18.32
C CYS A 165 -58.72 -51.32 18.82
N SER A 166 -58.94 -51.63 20.10
CA SER A 166 -58.68 -52.91 20.78
C SER A 166 -57.29 -53.18 21.36
N THR A 167 -56.78 -52.25 22.16
CA THR A 167 -56.33 -52.54 23.54
C THR A 167 -56.03 -51.21 24.20
N GLY A 168 -56.83 -50.82 25.18
CA GLY A 168 -56.60 -49.60 25.95
C GLY A 168 -55.28 -49.71 26.70
N VAL A 169 -54.20 -49.23 26.08
CA VAL A 169 -53.06 -48.72 26.83
C VAL A 169 -53.52 -47.33 27.26
N MET A 170 -54.17 -47.26 28.42
CA MET A 170 -54.39 -45.98 29.10
C MET A 170 -53.04 -45.27 29.15
N GLU A 171 -52.99 -44.07 28.57
CA GLU A 171 -51.81 -43.23 28.65
C GLU A 171 -51.54 -43.01 30.14
N PRO A 172 -50.36 -43.42 30.65
CA PRO A 172 -50.18 -43.50 32.07
C PRO A 172 -50.20 -42.08 32.63
N ALA A 173 -51.01 -41.86 33.66
CA ALA A 173 -51.32 -40.51 34.10
C ALA A 173 -50.11 -39.90 34.78
N ARG A 174 -49.50 -38.93 34.09
CA ARG A 174 -48.23 -38.31 34.48
C ARG A 174 -48.45 -36.93 35.06
N LEU A 175 -48.10 -36.77 36.33
CA LEU A 175 -48.10 -35.50 37.03
C LEU A 175 -46.68 -34.94 37.12
N LYS A 176 -46.49 -33.71 36.62
CA LYS A 176 -45.23 -32.99 36.80
C LYS A 176 -45.31 -32.12 38.05
N VAL A 177 -44.59 -32.51 39.09
CA VAL A 177 -44.56 -31.79 40.37
C VAL A 177 -43.32 -30.90 40.41
N LYS A 178 -43.48 -29.65 40.82
CA LYS A 178 -42.37 -28.70 41.01
C LYS A 178 -42.53 -28.03 42.37
N TRP A 179 -41.47 -28.02 43.16
CA TRP A 179 -41.43 -27.37 44.47
C TRP A 179 -40.28 -26.36 44.53
N LYS A 180 -40.21 -25.60 45.63
CA LYS A 180 -39.09 -24.69 45.92
C LYS A 180 -38.31 -25.27 47.10
N CYS A 181 -37.00 -25.46 46.94
CA CYS A 181 -36.11 -25.84 48.03
C CYS A 181 -35.60 -24.55 48.70
N ALA A 182 -36.11 -24.22 49.88
CA ALA A 182 -35.69 -23.02 50.61
C ALA A 182 -34.30 -23.19 51.26
N ASP A 183 -34.00 -24.41 51.77
CA ASP A 183 -32.74 -24.76 52.44
C ASP A 183 -32.21 -26.12 51.97
N ALA A 184 -30.93 -26.43 52.20
CA ALA A 184 -30.28 -27.69 51.79
C ALA A 184 -30.89 -28.95 52.45
N SER A 185 -31.57 -28.79 53.59
CA SER A 185 -32.33 -29.81 54.33
C SER A 185 -33.76 -30.04 53.79
N ALA A 186 -34.24 -29.20 52.86
CA ALA A 186 -35.57 -29.31 52.23
C ALA A 186 -35.53 -30.09 50.89
N ARG A 187 -34.52 -30.95 50.69
CA ARG A 187 -34.43 -31.82 49.53
C ARG A 187 -35.42 -32.98 49.70
N LEU A 188 -36.62 -32.79 49.14
CA LEU A 188 -37.59 -33.87 48.97
C LEU A 188 -36.93 -35.02 48.19
N SER A 189 -36.81 -36.17 48.86
CA SER A 189 -36.30 -37.41 48.28
C SER A 189 -37.40 -38.12 47.49
N GLU A 190 -37.02 -39.13 46.70
CA GLU A 190 -37.98 -39.99 46.00
C GLU A 190 -38.97 -40.64 46.98
N GLU A 191 -38.50 -41.04 48.16
CA GLU A 191 -39.30 -41.63 49.23
C GLU A 191 -40.35 -40.67 49.80
N ASP A 192 -40.00 -39.38 49.92
CA ASP A 192 -40.93 -38.36 50.40
C ASP A 192 -42.06 -38.10 49.38
N ILE A 193 -41.72 -38.12 48.09
CA ILE A 193 -42.69 -37.98 47.00
C ILE A 193 -43.63 -39.18 46.98
N LEU A 194 -43.10 -40.40 47.13
CA LEU A 194 -43.92 -41.59 47.23
C LEU A 194 -44.90 -41.48 48.40
N ARG A 195 -44.43 -41.11 49.59
CA ARG A 195 -45.30 -40.94 50.78
C ARG A 195 -46.38 -39.88 50.59
N LEU A 196 -46.04 -38.75 49.98
CA LEU A 196 -46.99 -37.65 49.77
C LEU A 196 -48.09 -38.01 48.77
N PHE A 197 -47.74 -38.77 47.73
CA PHE A 197 -48.63 -39.04 46.60
C PHE A 197 -49.27 -40.43 46.61
N GLU A 198 -48.80 -41.37 47.44
CA GLU A 198 -49.41 -42.70 47.60
C GLU A 198 -50.88 -42.62 48.04
N LYS A 199 -51.27 -41.58 48.80
CA LYS A 199 -52.66 -41.38 49.22
C LYS A 199 -53.63 -41.07 48.07
N TYR A 200 -53.10 -40.58 46.93
CA TYR A 200 -53.91 -40.26 45.75
C TYR A 200 -54.01 -41.45 44.79
N GLY A 201 -53.09 -42.42 44.92
CA GLY A 201 -53.17 -43.66 44.17
C GLY A 201 -51.85 -44.40 44.07
N LYS A 202 -51.90 -45.55 43.39
CA LYS A 202 -50.73 -46.41 43.27
C LYS A 202 -49.76 -45.86 42.24
N ILE A 203 -48.61 -45.40 42.70
CA ILE A 203 -47.54 -44.87 41.84
C ILE A 203 -46.85 -46.03 41.11
N SER A 204 -46.65 -45.87 39.81
CA SER A 204 -45.94 -46.82 38.93
C SER A 204 -44.47 -46.45 38.78
N MET A 205 -44.18 -45.16 38.61
CA MET A 205 -42.84 -44.66 38.34
C MET A 205 -42.68 -43.24 38.92
N VAL A 206 -41.53 -42.95 39.50
CA VAL A 206 -41.11 -41.60 39.89
C VAL A 206 -39.79 -41.31 39.19
N VAL A 207 -39.70 -40.17 38.50
CA VAL A 207 -38.47 -39.70 37.87
C VAL A 207 -38.08 -38.37 38.49
N MET A 208 -37.00 -38.38 39.25
CA MET A 208 -36.38 -37.18 39.81
C MET A 208 -35.51 -36.49 38.75
N SER A 209 -35.47 -35.16 38.77
CA SER A 209 -34.57 -34.41 37.90
C SER A 209 -33.09 -34.66 38.27
N PRO A 210 -32.24 -35.16 37.35
CA PRO A 210 -30.84 -35.47 37.63
C PRO A 210 -29.99 -34.21 37.88
N SER A 211 -30.53 -33.02 37.60
CA SER A 211 -29.83 -31.73 37.68
C SER A 211 -29.99 -31.00 39.02
N GLY A 212 -30.50 -31.67 40.06
CA GLY A 212 -30.75 -31.05 41.37
C GLY A 212 -31.86 -29.99 41.36
N LYS A 213 -32.64 -29.91 40.27
CA LYS A 213 -33.82 -29.04 40.17
C LYS A 213 -34.97 -29.68 40.93
N SER A 214 -35.71 -28.86 41.68
CA SER A 214 -36.85 -29.26 42.51
C SER A 214 -38.09 -29.63 41.69
N ASN A 215 -37.96 -30.61 40.80
CA ASN A 215 -39.06 -31.16 40.02
C ASN A 215 -38.95 -32.67 39.82
N ALA A 216 -40.11 -33.33 39.80
CA ALA A 216 -40.26 -34.74 39.53
C ALA A 216 -41.43 -34.99 38.57
N ILE A 217 -41.38 -36.12 37.86
CA ILE A 217 -42.51 -36.65 37.10
C ILE A 217 -42.98 -37.91 37.80
N ILE A 218 -44.24 -37.94 38.19
CA ILE A 218 -44.90 -39.06 38.87
C ILE A 218 -45.86 -39.69 37.88
N GLU A 219 -45.81 -41.00 37.74
CA GLU A 219 -46.71 -41.77 36.89
C GLU A 219 -47.60 -42.66 37.76
N PHE A 220 -48.91 -42.49 37.70
CA PHE A 220 -49.87 -43.32 38.43
C PHE A 220 -50.31 -44.54 37.60
N LYS A 221 -50.61 -45.65 38.28
CA LYS A 221 -51.09 -46.89 37.63
C LYS A 221 -52.52 -46.78 37.09
N LYS A 222 -53.31 -45.84 37.60
CA LYS A 222 -54.68 -45.56 37.15
C LYS A 222 -54.82 -44.07 36.85
N GLU A 223 -55.63 -43.74 35.85
CA GLU A 223 -55.82 -42.35 35.42
C GLU A 223 -56.69 -41.52 36.37
N ALA A 224 -57.63 -42.16 37.07
CA ALA A 224 -58.47 -41.50 38.09
C ALA A 224 -57.68 -40.98 39.30
N ASP A 225 -56.47 -41.49 39.51
CA ASP A 225 -55.63 -41.18 40.67
C ASP A 225 -54.76 -39.91 40.45
N ALA A 226 -54.79 -39.32 39.25
CA ALA A 226 -53.94 -38.20 38.83
C ALA A 226 -54.69 -36.85 38.65
N VAL A 227 -55.94 -36.76 39.10
CA VAL A 227 -56.81 -35.57 38.99
C VAL A 227 -56.76 -34.72 40.26
#